data_AF-A0A1F6QEA5-F1
#
_entry.id   AF-A0A1F6QEA5-F1
#
_cell.length_a   1.000
_cell.length_b   1.000
_cell.length_c   1.000
_cell.angle_alpha   90.00
_cell.angle_beta   90.00
_cell.angle_gamma   90.00
#
_symmetry.space_group_name_H-M   'P 1'
#
loop_
_entity.id
_entity.type
_entity.pdbx_description
1 polymer ?
#
loop_
_entity_poly.entity_id
_entity_poly.type
_entity_poly.pdbx_seq_one_letter_code
_entity_poly.pdbx_strand_id
1 'polypeptide(L)'
;MRMQRYICTSLLLCFFTSLLQAYAYPEFYEYSRKVSGRAINCALCHSHGDGPEGNGAGQIGSLNKEEMERLMKARAAFEPNQKVDSPILNEFGDEIIHTLGKKKFLELKTHPQDFAKELGDAIDVDKDGIKDAEEFLDGTLPTNGENGHPLKLFFANLKKNIFHVIFAFLCVGLLFYGFAQWLVKIHIDAVLKEIKKE
;
A
#
# COMPACT_ATOMS: atom_id res chain seq x y z
N MET A 1 7.52 -31.90 50.88
CA MET A 1 7.18 -30.49 50.58
C MET A 1 8.26 -29.72 49.78
N ARG A 2 9.18 -30.36 49.04
CA ARG A 2 10.15 -29.66 48.15
C ARG A 2 9.69 -29.52 46.70
N MET A 3 8.91 -30.46 46.15
CA MET A 3 8.42 -30.39 44.76
C MET A 3 7.41 -29.27 44.49
N GLN A 4 6.62 -28.88 45.50
CA GLN A 4 5.56 -27.89 45.33
C GLN A 4 6.09 -26.45 45.17
N ARG A 5 7.34 -26.20 45.61
CA ARG A 5 8.01 -24.90 45.44
C ARG A 5 8.52 -24.69 44.01
N TYR A 6 8.91 -25.76 43.30
CA TYR A 6 9.45 -25.66 41.94
C TYR A 6 8.35 -25.45 40.88
N ILE A 7 7.14 -25.99 41.12
CA ILE A 7 6.00 -25.84 40.20
C ILE A 7 5.49 -24.39 40.21
N CYS A 8 5.44 -23.74 41.39
CA CYS A 8 5.05 -22.34 41.48
C CYS A 8 6.06 -21.38 40.84
N THR A 9 7.37 -21.65 40.94
CA THR A 9 8.39 -20.80 40.31
C THR A 9 8.45 -20.94 38.79
N SER A 10 8.20 -22.14 38.24
CA SER A 10 8.13 -22.32 36.78
C SER A 10 6.88 -21.70 36.16
N LEU A 11 5.73 -21.74 36.85
CA LEU A 11 4.51 -21.10 36.35
C LEU A 11 4.62 -19.56 36.35
N LEU A 12 5.33 -19.00 37.34
CA LEU A 12 5.56 -17.55 37.44
C LEU A 12 6.54 -17.05 36.36
N LEU A 13 7.55 -17.87 35.99
CA LEU A 13 8.49 -17.52 34.91
C LEU A 13 7.80 -17.53 33.53
N CYS A 14 6.91 -18.49 33.28
CA CYS A 14 6.16 -18.54 32.01
C CYS A 14 5.14 -17.40 31.87
N PHE A 15 4.62 -16.86 32.98
CA PHE A 15 3.73 -15.70 32.97
C PHE A 15 4.45 -14.37 32.74
N PHE A 16 5.74 -14.30 33.05
CA PHE A 16 6.57 -13.11 32.77
C PHE A 16 7.07 -13.08 31.32
N THR A 17 7.27 -14.23 30.68
CA THR A 17 7.69 -14.29 29.27
C THR A 17 6.61 -13.89 28.27
N SER A 18 5.32 -13.94 28.65
CA SER A 18 4.21 -13.47 27.82
C SER A 18 3.99 -11.95 27.87
N LEU A 19 4.74 -11.22 28.70
CA LEU A 19 4.72 -9.75 28.76
C LEU A 19 5.81 -9.09 27.92
N LEU A 20 6.65 -9.87 27.22
CA LEU A 20 7.49 -9.38 26.12
C LEU A 20 6.65 -9.19 24.85
N GLN A 21 5.50 -8.50 24.97
CA GLN A 21 4.97 -7.77 23.84
C GLN A 21 6.02 -6.72 23.52
N ALA A 22 6.72 -6.93 22.40
CA ALA A 22 7.65 -5.97 21.84
C ALA A 22 7.01 -4.59 21.90
N TYR A 23 7.56 -3.78 22.80
CA TYR A 23 7.51 -2.33 22.94
C TYR A 23 7.13 -1.65 21.61
N ALA A 24 5.85 -1.61 21.29
CA ALA A 24 5.25 -0.90 20.18
C ALA A 24 4.40 0.23 20.76
N TYR A 25 4.20 1.33 20.04
CA TYR A 25 3.27 2.37 20.49
C TYR A 25 1.85 1.76 20.45
N PRO A 26 1.27 1.36 21.60
CA PRO A 26 0.06 0.55 21.60
C PRO A 26 -1.11 1.33 21.02
N GLU A 27 -1.15 2.64 21.25
CA GLU A 27 -2.15 3.58 20.73
C GLU A 27 -2.18 3.58 19.19
N PHE A 28 -1.03 3.77 18.53
CA PHE A 28 -0.95 3.77 17.07
C PHE A 28 -1.26 2.39 16.50
N TYR A 29 -0.76 1.32 17.11
CA TYR A 29 -1.06 -0.05 16.69
C TYR A 29 -2.56 -0.38 16.81
N GLU A 30 -3.18 -0.07 17.95
CA GLU A 30 -4.61 -0.30 18.19
C GLU A 30 -5.47 0.54 17.26
N TYR A 31 -5.14 1.82 17.09
CA TYR A 31 -5.84 2.69 16.16
C TYR A 31 -5.72 2.18 14.73
N SER A 32 -4.50 1.92 14.27
CA SER A 32 -4.26 1.35 12.94
C SER A 32 -5.07 0.09 12.74
N ARG A 33 -5.04 -0.86 13.69
CA ARG A 33 -5.78 -2.11 13.58
C ARG A 33 -7.31 -1.88 13.60
N LYS A 34 -7.79 -0.86 14.30
CA LYS A 34 -9.21 -0.48 14.35
C LYS A 34 -9.70 0.12 13.04
N VAL A 35 -8.93 1.01 12.40
CA VAL A 35 -9.35 1.68 11.16
C VAL A 35 -9.04 0.83 9.93
N SER A 36 -7.81 0.33 9.82
CA SER A 36 -7.34 -0.43 8.66
C SER A 36 -7.71 -1.92 8.73
N GLY A 37 -8.09 -2.44 9.90
CA GLY A 37 -8.21 -3.89 10.11
C GLY A 37 -6.88 -4.65 10.10
N ARG A 38 -5.75 -3.99 9.84
CA ARG A 38 -4.43 -4.61 9.65
C ARG A 38 -3.60 -4.56 10.92
N ALA A 39 -2.95 -5.68 11.23
CA ALA A 39 -1.87 -5.71 12.21
C ALA A 39 -0.59 -5.19 11.55
N ILE A 40 -0.31 -3.89 11.68
CA ILE A 40 0.91 -3.28 11.14
C ILE A 40 2.09 -3.59 12.07
N ASN A 41 3.12 -4.24 11.53
CA ASN A 41 4.36 -4.58 12.22
C ASN A 41 5.55 -3.87 11.55
N CYS A 42 5.49 -2.53 11.47
CA CYS A 42 6.48 -1.72 10.77
C CYS A 42 7.59 -1.22 11.71
N ALA A 43 8.83 -1.05 11.23
CA ALA A 43 9.93 -0.55 12.07
C ALA A 43 9.71 0.87 12.60
N LEU A 44 8.89 1.69 11.93
CA LEU A 44 8.43 2.99 12.44
C LEU A 44 7.41 2.86 13.59
N CYS A 45 6.67 1.75 13.65
CA CYS A 45 5.56 1.52 14.57
C CYS A 45 6.04 1.00 15.94
N HIS A 46 7.25 0.45 15.99
CA HIS A 46 7.91 0.01 17.23
C HIS A 46 8.41 1.20 18.04
N SER A 47 8.56 1.02 19.36
CA SER A 47 9.10 2.03 20.26
C SER A 47 10.62 2.15 20.15
N HIS A 48 11.28 1.05 19.79
CA HIS A 48 12.68 1.05 19.40
C HIS A 48 12.73 1.43 17.92
N GLY A 49 13.24 2.63 17.63
CA GLY A 49 13.39 3.15 16.25
C GLY A 49 14.43 2.39 15.43
N ASP A 50 14.94 1.29 15.97
CA ASP A 50 15.95 0.45 15.41
C ASP A 50 15.37 -0.57 14.41
N GLY A 51 14.08 -0.89 14.51
CA GLY A 51 13.43 -1.95 13.75
C GLY A 51 13.61 -3.33 14.39
N PRO A 52 13.15 -4.41 13.75
CA PRO A 52 13.30 -5.76 14.30
C PRO A 52 14.80 -6.13 14.41
N GLU A 53 15.22 -6.49 15.62
CA GLU A 53 16.58 -7.01 15.88
C GLU A 53 16.71 -8.45 15.39
N GLY A 54 17.86 -8.79 14.79
CA GLY A 54 18.19 -10.13 14.33
C GLY A 54 19.00 -10.16 13.03
N ASN A 55 19.21 -11.35 12.49
CA ASN A 55 20.06 -11.61 11.31
C ASN A 55 19.26 -12.02 10.05
N GLY A 56 17.93 -11.97 10.10
CA GLY A 56 17.05 -12.19 8.95
C GLY A 56 17.03 -10.98 8.01
N ALA A 57 16.56 -11.18 6.77
CA ALA A 57 16.46 -10.09 5.79
C ALA A 57 15.62 -8.92 6.33
N GLY A 58 16.13 -7.69 6.18
CA GLY A 58 15.49 -6.47 6.70
C GLY A 58 15.64 -6.28 8.21
N GLN A 59 16.50 -7.06 8.88
CA GLN A 59 16.85 -6.88 10.29
C GLN A 59 18.26 -6.27 10.41
N ILE A 60 18.50 -5.53 11.48
CA ILE A 60 19.73 -4.73 11.65
C ILE A 60 21.01 -5.59 11.54
N GLY A 61 20.98 -6.80 12.09
CA GLY A 61 22.14 -7.71 12.10
C GLY A 61 22.46 -8.34 10.74
N SER A 62 21.56 -8.26 9.76
CA SER A 62 21.83 -8.70 8.38
C SER A 62 22.40 -7.60 7.48
N LEU A 63 22.46 -6.34 7.96
CA LEU A 63 22.82 -5.20 7.12
C LEU A 63 24.33 -5.12 6.90
N ASN A 64 24.74 -4.86 5.66
CA ASN A 64 26.13 -4.50 5.35
C ASN A 64 26.43 -3.03 5.73
N LYS A 65 27.67 -2.58 5.49
CA LYS A 65 28.10 -1.22 5.89
C LYS A 65 27.32 -0.14 5.16
N GLU A 66 27.09 -0.33 3.88
CA GLU A 66 26.37 0.60 3.01
C GLU A 66 24.90 0.72 3.44
N GLU A 67 24.26 -0.41 3.75
CA GLU A 67 22.90 -0.47 4.30
C GLU A 67 22.81 0.18 5.68
N MET A 68 23.80 -0.04 6.55
CA MET A 68 23.87 0.63 7.84
C MET A 68 24.01 2.14 7.69
N GLU A 69 24.81 2.64 6.74
CA GLU A 69 24.91 4.08 6.44
C GLU A 69 23.57 4.65 5.94
N ARG A 70 22.90 3.95 5.02
CA ARG A 70 21.55 4.33 4.55
C ARG A 70 20.54 4.37 5.70
N LEU A 71 20.56 3.38 6.57
CA LEU A 71 19.72 3.33 7.77
C LEU A 71 20.01 4.50 8.71
N MET A 72 21.28 4.84 8.96
CA MET A 72 21.65 5.99 9.79
C MET A 72 21.18 7.30 9.18
N LYS A 73 21.27 7.46 7.85
CA LYS A 73 20.73 8.61 7.14
C LYS A 73 19.21 8.72 7.31
N ALA A 74 18.48 7.61 7.13
CA ALA A 74 17.04 7.56 7.34
C ALA A 74 16.67 7.90 8.80
N ARG A 75 17.45 7.43 9.78
CA ARG A 75 17.23 7.72 11.20
C ARG A 75 17.46 9.19 11.56
N ALA A 76 18.32 9.88 10.83
CA ALA A 76 18.64 11.30 11.00
C ALA A 76 17.66 12.26 10.28
N ALA A 77 16.76 11.73 9.45
CA ALA A 77 15.76 12.52 8.72
C ALA A 77 14.59 12.98 9.63
N PHE A 78 14.90 13.90 10.54
CA PHE A 78 13.93 14.45 11.48
C PHE A 78 12.89 15.36 10.83
N GLU A 79 13.33 16.15 9.85
CA GLU A 79 12.53 17.14 9.13
C GLU A 79 12.03 16.59 7.78
N PRO A 80 10.91 17.08 7.23
CA PRO A 80 10.37 16.65 5.94
C PRO A 80 11.25 17.06 4.75
N ASN A 81 10.92 16.55 3.57
CA ASN A 81 11.61 16.73 2.29
C ASN A 81 13.03 16.15 2.24
N GLN A 82 13.36 15.23 3.14
CA GLN A 82 14.60 14.47 3.09
C GLN A 82 14.34 13.12 2.42
N LYS A 83 14.98 12.90 1.28
CA LYS A 83 14.89 11.61 0.60
C LYS A 83 15.66 10.56 1.38
N VAL A 84 14.93 9.59 1.92
CA VAL A 84 15.45 8.44 2.64
C VAL A 84 15.27 7.18 1.80
N ASP A 85 16.12 6.19 2.08
CA ASP A 85 16.07 4.85 1.50
C ASP A 85 16.50 3.93 2.64
N SER A 86 15.53 3.49 3.45
CA SER A 86 15.82 2.71 4.64
C SER A 86 15.76 1.22 4.28
N PRO A 87 16.82 0.43 4.52
CA PRO A 87 16.81 -1.00 4.22
C PRO A 87 15.86 -1.83 5.11
N ILE A 88 15.24 -1.19 6.10
CA ILE A 88 14.30 -1.81 7.05
C ILE A 88 12.86 -1.29 6.84
N LEU A 89 12.69 -0.16 6.14
CA LEU A 89 11.36 0.32 5.78
C LEU A 89 11.01 -0.16 4.37
N ASN A 90 9.71 -0.22 4.10
CA ASN A 90 9.23 -0.30 2.73
C ASN A 90 9.09 1.10 2.14
N GLU A 91 8.76 1.17 0.86
CA GLU A 91 8.59 2.42 0.10
C GLU A 91 7.60 3.39 0.79
N PHE A 92 6.48 2.86 1.32
CA PHE A 92 5.53 3.66 2.09
C PHE A 92 6.13 4.26 3.37
N GLY A 93 6.91 3.47 4.12
CA GLY A 93 7.61 3.96 5.30
C GLY A 93 8.63 5.06 4.98
N ASP A 94 9.33 4.95 3.85
CA ASP A 94 10.24 5.98 3.38
C ASP A 94 9.50 7.25 2.96
N GLU A 95 8.36 7.14 2.27
CA GLU A 95 7.53 8.30 1.90
C GLU A 95 6.87 8.99 3.09
N ILE A 96 6.52 8.25 4.15
CA ILE A 96 6.08 8.86 5.42
C ILE A 96 7.16 9.79 5.99
N ILE A 97 8.41 9.33 6.02
CA ILE A 97 9.54 10.10 6.54
C ILE A 97 9.86 11.28 5.63
N HIS A 98 9.82 11.08 4.32
CA HIS A 98 10.00 12.16 3.36
C HIS A 98 8.91 13.23 3.49
N THR A 99 7.63 12.84 3.62
CA THR A 99 6.51 13.80 3.65
C THR A 99 6.35 14.50 5.01
N LEU A 100 6.42 13.75 6.12
CA LEU A 100 6.16 14.28 7.45
C LEU A 100 7.43 14.63 8.22
N GLY A 101 8.55 13.98 7.92
CA GLY A 101 9.70 13.93 8.80
C GLY A 101 9.47 12.98 9.98
N LYS A 102 10.56 12.39 10.49
CA LYS A 102 10.50 11.47 11.64
C LYS A 102 9.91 12.14 12.88
N LYS A 103 10.22 13.42 13.13
CA LYS A 103 9.75 14.13 14.33
C LYS A 103 8.22 14.17 14.39
N LYS A 104 7.58 14.64 13.31
CA LYS A 104 6.12 14.73 13.21
C LYS A 104 5.47 13.34 13.27
N PHE A 105 6.06 12.34 12.62
CA PHE A 105 5.55 10.97 12.71
C PHE A 105 5.59 10.43 14.16
N LEU A 106 6.65 10.71 14.92
CA LEU A 106 6.71 10.35 16.34
C LEU A 106 5.62 11.06 17.16
N GLU A 107 5.32 12.32 16.88
CA GLU A 107 4.21 13.05 17.53
C GLU A 107 2.86 12.40 17.20
N LEU A 108 2.62 12.05 15.94
CA LEU A 108 1.39 11.41 15.47
C LEU A 108 1.17 10.02 16.05
N LYS A 109 2.21 9.34 16.53
CA LYS A 109 2.05 8.06 17.24
C LYS A 109 1.27 8.19 18.55
N THR A 110 1.25 9.38 19.16
CA THR A 110 0.43 9.68 20.35
C THR A 110 -0.96 10.22 19.98
N HIS A 111 -1.16 10.61 18.71
CA HIS A 111 -2.43 11.12 18.18
C HIS A 111 -2.74 10.46 16.82
N PRO A 112 -2.91 9.12 16.80
CA PRO A 112 -2.94 8.35 15.54
C PRO A 112 -4.14 8.70 14.64
N GLN A 113 -5.20 9.27 15.20
CA GLN A 113 -6.35 9.79 14.44
C GLN A 113 -5.99 10.90 13.45
N ASP A 114 -4.93 11.66 13.73
CA ASP A 114 -4.50 12.76 12.88
C ASP A 114 -3.55 12.27 11.76
N PHE A 115 -3.08 11.02 11.81
CA PHE A 115 -2.07 10.51 10.88
C PHE A 115 -2.49 10.61 9.41
N ALA A 116 -3.65 10.07 9.04
CA ALA A 116 -4.12 10.09 7.64
C ALA A 116 -4.32 11.53 7.12
N LYS A 117 -4.84 12.42 7.99
CA LYS A 117 -5.06 13.82 7.65
C LYS A 117 -3.74 14.57 7.42
N GLU A 118 -2.76 14.33 8.27
CA GLU A 118 -1.45 15.01 8.21
C GLU A 118 -0.58 14.45 7.10
N LEU A 119 -0.68 13.14 6.80
CA LEU A 119 -0.04 12.53 5.62
C LEU A 119 -0.55 13.17 4.33
N GLY A 120 -1.84 13.52 4.30
CA GLY A 120 -2.46 14.29 3.25
C GLY A 120 -2.62 13.49 1.95
N ASP A 121 -2.78 14.23 0.86
CA ASP A 121 -3.29 13.72 -0.40
C ASP A 121 -2.22 13.60 -1.51
N ALA A 122 -0.97 13.88 -1.16
CA ALA A 122 0.13 13.98 -2.13
C ALA A 122 0.79 12.64 -2.45
N ILE A 123 0.59 11.63 -1.59
CA ILE A 123 1.27 10.35 -1.68
C ILE A 123 0.35 9.31 -2.32
N ASP A 124 0.89 8.65 -3.34
CA ASP A 124 0.33 7.51 -4.08
C ASP A 124 1.56 6.68 -4.51
N VAL A 125 2.03 5.80 -3.63
CA VAL A 125 3.32 5.11 -3.76
C VAL A 125 3.30 4.13 -4.93
N ASP A 126 2.25 3.32 -5.05
CA ASP A 126 2.11 2.32 -6.11
C ASP A 126 1.48 2.84 -7.41
N LYS A 127 0.99 4.09 -7.40
CA LYS A 127 0.46 4.82 -8.56
C LYS A 127 -0.79 4.17 -9.14
N ASP A 128 -1.60 3.55 -8.28
CA ASP A 128 -2.89 2.99 -8.64
C ASP A 128 -3.98 4.08 -8.77
N GLY A 129 -3.70 5.30 -8.32
CA GLY A 129 -4.59 6.46 -8.37
C GLY A 129 -5.47 6.63 -7.13
N ILE A 130 -5.28 5.80 -6.10
CA ILE A 130 -5.80 5.93 -4.75
C ILE A 130 -4.70 6.53 -3.88
N LYS A 131 -5.05 7.41 -2.95
CA LYS A 131 -4.06 8.04 -2.07
C LYS A 131 -3.71 7.12 -0.92
N ASP A 132 -2.44 7.03 -0.55
CA ASP A 132 -1.99 6.14 0.53
C ASP A 132 -2.68 6.45 1.88
N ALA A 133 -3.02 7.71 2.14
CA ALA A 133 -3.76 8.11 3.34
C ALA A 133 -5.19 7.52 3.37
N GLU A 134 -5.83 7.44 2.21
CA GLU A 134 -7.14 6.82 2.03
C GLU A 134 -7.04 5.30 2.13
N GLU A 135 -5.99 4.71 1.55
CA GLU A 135 -5.71 3.29 1.66
C GLU A 135 -5.44 2.82 3.09
N PHE A 136 -4.72 3.63 3.87
CA PHE A 136 -4.54 3.38 5.29
C PHE A 136 -5.87 3.32 6.04
N LEU A 137 -6.83 4.20 5.69
CA LEU A 137 -8.16 4.20 6.30
C LEU A 137 -9.05 3.07 5.78
N ASP A 138 -8.93 2.71 4.51
CA ASP A 138 -9.67 1.62 3.87
C ASP A 138 -9.15 0.23 4.27
N GLY A 139 -7.95 0.16 4.82
CA GLY A 139 -7.31 -1.11 5.17
C GLY A 139 -6.63 -1.83 4.02
N THR A 140 -6.28 -1.10 2.97
CA THR A 140 -5.65 -1.61 1.76
C THR A 140 -4.13 -1.44 1.82
N LEU A 141 -3.38 -1.79 0.78
CA LEU A 141 -1.91 -1.87 0.79
C LEU A 141 -1.29 -0.76 -0.08
N PRO A 142 -0.71 0.31 0.53
CA PRO A 142 -0.07 1.42 -0.19
C PRO A 142 1.11 1.08 -1.11
N THR A 143 1.55 -0.16 -1.10
CA THR A 143 2.70 -0.63 -1.89
C THR A 143 2.28 -1.68 -2.91
N ASN A 144 0.98 -1.86 -3.15
CA ASN A 144 0.45 -2.86 -4.05
C ASN A 144 -0.82 -2.37 -4.72
N GLY A 145 -0.68 -1.87 -5.95
CA GLY A 145 -1.79 -1.27 -6.70
C GLY A 145 -2.89 -2.24 -7.16
N GLU A 146 -2.77 -3.53 -6.84
CA GLU A 146 -3.86 -4.50 -7.01
C GLU A 146 -4.69 -4.69 -5.74
N ASN A 147 -4.23 -4.14 -4.62
CA ASN A 147 -4.83 -4.28 -3.30
C ASN A 147 -5.30 -2.91 -2.81
N GLY A 148 -6.30 -2.38 -3.49
CA GLY A 148 -7.02 -1.15 -3.17
C GLY A 148 -8.52 -1.42 -3.01
N HIS A 149 -9.31 -0.42 -2.61
CA HIS A 149 -10.75 -0.60 -2.45
C HIS A 149 -11.38 -0.89 -3.83
N PRO A 150 -12.15 -1.99 -4.02
CA PRO A 150 -12.51 -2.49 -5.36
C PRO A 150 -13.17 -1.45 -6.28
N LEU A 151 -14.10 -0.65 -5.74
CA LEU A 151 -14.78 0.39 -6.51
C LEU A 151 -13.83 1.55 -6.87
N LYS A 152 -12.92 1.93 -5.96
CA LYS A 152 -11.98 3.03 -6.19
C LYS A 152 -10.96 2.62 -7.24
N LEU A 153 -10.41 1.41 -7.12
CA LEU A 153 -9.55 0.79 -8.13
C LEU A 153 -10.22 0.72 -9.50
N PHE A 154 -11.50 0.33 -9.56
CA PHE A 154 -12.23 0.29 -10.82
C PHE A 154 -12.31 1.67 -11.47
N PHE A 155 -12.71 2.70 -10.73
CA PHE A 155 -12.80 4.06 -11.27
C PHE A 155 -11.43 4.65 -11.62
N ALA A 156 -10.40 4.39 -10.81
CA ALA A 156 -9.03 4.81 -11.10
C ALA A 156 -8.52 4.18 -12.39
N ASN A 157 -8.69 2.86 -12.55
CA ASN A 157 -8.34 2.15 -13.78
C ASN A 157 -9.17 2.58 -14.99
N LEU A 158 -10.48 2.83 -14.81
CA LEU A 158 -11.34 3.33 -15.87
C LEU A 158 -10.90 4.72 -16.34
N LYS A 159 -10.58 5.62 -15.41
CA LYS A 159 -10.08 6.97 -15.71
C LYS A 159 -8.72 6.90 -16.43
N LYS A 160 -7.80 6.07 -15.95
CA LYS A 160 -6.49 5.84 -16.55
C LYS A 160 -6.60 5.33 -18.00
N ASN A 161 -7.58 4.46 -18.27
CA ASN A 161 -7.77 3.81 -19.56
C ASN A 161 -8.92 4.41 -20.39
N ILE A 162 -9.47 5.57 -20.03
CA ILE A 162 -10.69 6.11 -20.64
C ILE A 162 -10.55 6.31 -22.15
N PHE A 163 -9.37 6.74 -22.59
CA PHE A 163 -9.07 6.90 -24.01
C PHE A 163 -9.16 5.56 -24.75
N HIS A 164 -8.57 4.50 -24.21
CA HIS A 164 -8.62 3.17 -24.81
C HIS A 164 -10.05 2.61 -24.83
N VAL A 165 -10.82 2.86 -23.77
CA VAL A 165 -12.23 2.46 -23.70
C VAL A 165 -13.04 3.17 -24.79
N ILE A 166 -12.93 4.50 -24.90
CA ILE A 166 -13.62 5.29 -25.94
C ILE A 166 -13.17 4.82 -27.34
N PHE A 167 -11.88 4.63 -27.54
CA PHE A 167 -11.33 4.17 -28.81
C PHE A 167 -11.85 2.78 -29.19
N ALA A 168 -11.93 1.85 -28.23
CA ALA A 168 -12.51 0.53 -28.44
C ALA A 168 -13.99 0.63 -28.88
N PHE A 169 -14.79 1.48 -28.23
CA PHE A 169 -16.18 1.72 -28.65
C PHE A 169 -16.27 2.31 -30.06
N LEU A 170 -15.39 3.25 -30.43
CA LEU A 170 -15.33 3.81 -31.77
C LEU A 170 -14.96 2.75 -32.81
N CYS A 171 -13.93 1.93 -32.55
CA CYS A 171 -13.53 0.85 -33.43
C CYS A 171 -14.65 -0.17 -33.66
N VAL A 172 -15.32 -0.59 -32.58
CA VAL A 172 -16.45 -1.52 -32.66
C VAL A 172 -17.60 -0.88 -33.44
N GLY A 173 -17.92 0.39 -33.19
CA GLY A 173 -18.96 1.12 -33.91
C GLY A 173 -18.67 1.25 -35.42
N LEU A 174 -17.43 1.62 -35.78
CA LEU A 174 -17.00 1.71 -37.17
C LEU A 174 -17.01 0.36 -37.88
N LEU A 175 -16.65 -0.71 -37.17
CA LEU A 175 -16.70 -2.08 -37.69
C LEU A 175 -18.15 -2.48 -37.99
N PHE A 176 -19.08 -2.28 -37.05
CA PHE A 176 -20.50 -2.55 -37.30
C PHE A 176 -21.07 -1.70 -38.44
N TYR A 177 -20.70 -0.42 -38.52
CA TYR A 177 -21.10 0.45 -39.62
C TYR A 177 -20.58 -0.05 -40.97
N GLY A 178 -19.30 -0.43 -41.04
CA GLY A 178 -18.69 -0.99 -42.24
C GLY A 178 -19.36 -2.29 -42.69
N PHE A 179 -19.67 -3.19 -41.76
CA PHE A 179 -20.41 -4.42 -42.05
C PHE A 179 -21.82 -4.15 -42.59
N ALA A 180 -22.55 -3.19 -42.00
CA ALA A 180 -23.88 -2.83 -42.48
C ALA A 180 -23.83 -2.28 -43.91
N GLN A 181 -22.90 -1.37 -44.21
CA GLN A 181 -22.71 -0.83 -45.55
C GLN A 181 -22.31 -1.91 -46.57
N TRP A 182 -21.46 -2.84 -46.17
CA TRP A 182 -21.06 -3.96 -47.01
C TRP A 182 -22.22 -4.88 -47.38
N LEU A 183 -23.09 -5.22 -46.41
CA LEU A 183 -24.30 -6.01 -46.66
C LEU A 183 -25.28 -5.29 -47.59
N VAL A 184 -25.49 -3.98 -47.39
CA VAL A 184 -26.33 -3.16 -48.29
C VAL A 184 -25.78 -3.20 -49.71
N LYS A 185 -24.46 -3.05 -49.87
CA LYS A 185 -23.82 -3.11 -51.19
C LYS A 185 -24.02 -4.47 -51.86
N ILE A 186 -23.81 -5.57 -51.14
CA ILE A 186 -24.04 -6.93 -51.66
C ILE A 186 -25.48 -7.09 -52.16
N HIS A 187 -26.45 -6.59 -51.40
CA HIS A 187 -27.86 -6.66 -51.79
C HIS A 187 -28.14 -5.85 -53.07
N ILE A 188 -27.65 -4.61 -53.15
CA ILE A 188 -27.79 -3.75 -54.34
C ILE A 188 -27.15 -4.42 -55.56
N ASP A 189 -25.93 -4.94 -55.42
CA ASP A 189 -25.21 -5.62 -56.50
C ASP A 189 -25.96 -6.87 -56.99
N ALA A 190 -26.61 -7.62 -56.08
CA ALA A 190 -27.45 -8.77 -56.43
C ALA A 190 -28.68 -8.34 -57.22
N VAL A 191 -29.42 -7.33 -56.77
CA VAL A 191 -30.61 -6.79 -57.46
C VAL A 191 -30.25 -6.25 -58.85
N LEU A 192 -29.16 -5.48 -58.96
CA LEU A 192 -28.70 -4.95 -60.26
C LEU A 192 -28.31 -6.06 -61.25
N LYS A 193 -27.81 -7.20 -60.75
CA LYS A 193 -27.46 -8.35 -61.58
C LYS A 193 -28.71 -9.07 -62.12
N GLU A 194 -29.81 -9.08 -61.37
CA GLU A 194 -31.09 -9.60 -61.86
C GLU A 194 -31.69 -8.68 -62.92
N ILE A 195 -31.74 -7.36 -62.67
CA ILE A 195 -32.26 -6.37 -63.64
C ILE A 195 -31.51 -6.42 -64.96
N LYS A 196 -30.18 -6.61 -64.96
CA LYS A 196 -29.37 -6.69 -66.19
C LYS A 196 -29.53 -7.99 -66.99
N LYS A 197 -30.20 -9.01 -66.43
CA LYS A 197 -30.45 -10.28 -67.13
C LYS A 197 -31.78 -10.28 -67.90
N GLU A 198 -32.67 -9.34 -67.60
CA GLU A 198 -33.89 -9.04 -68.37
C GLU A 198 -33.59 -8.09 -69.54
#